data_AF-A0A016WMY9-F1
#
_entry.id   AF-A0A016WMY9-F1
#
_cell.length_a   1.000
_cell.length_b   1.000
_cell.length_c   1.000
_cell.angle_alpha   90.00
_cell.angle_beta   90.00
_cell.angle_gamma   90.00
#
_symmetry.space_group_name_H-M   'P 1'
#
loop_
_entity.id
_entity.type
_entity.pdbx_description
1 polymer ?
#
loop_
_entity_poly.entity_id
_entity_poly.type
_entity_poly.pdbx_seq_one_letter_code
_entity_poly.pdbx_strand_id
1 'polypeptide(L)'
;MVYSSTALSDLLVSLLLGCVFLGQGLLVSYLPLPSFICSVVSFIHLSLLNSMYSFEYFWSSRSVLLHKRIERLEAYLPYFIGFGAPLTFVSTLSNNFLLNGSVFGTFFPLFIISSYKASWEKPKDFRRPTPVINIFTPSRLVTDGFVNFFSGMVVPQRGRS
;
A
#
# COMPACT_ATOMS: atom_id res chain seq x y z
N MET A 1 7.22 -27.15 -0.10
CA MET A 1 5.94 -26.57 0.38
C MET A 1 6.12 -25.38 1.33
N VAL A 2 7.17 -25.30 2.15
CA VAL A 2 7.38 -24.19 3.13
C VAL A 2 7.53 -22.79 2.48
N TYR A 3 8.15 -22.71 1.30
CA TYR A 3 8.30 -21.44 0.56
C TYR A 3 6.99 -20.81 0.07
N SER A 4 5.95 -21.62 -0.18
CA SER A 4 4.65 -21.09 -0.64
C SER A 4 3.87 -20.45 0.53
N SER A 5 3.99 -21.03 1.74
CA SER A 5 3.32 -20.51 2.93
C SER A 5 3.86 -19.15 3.39
N THR A 6 5.16 -18.91 3.23
CA THR A 6 5.79 -17.64 3.60
C THR A 6 5.45 -16.54 2.59
N ALA A 7 5.46 -16.83 1.29
CA ALA A 7 5.02 -15.89 0.26
C ALA A 7 3.53 -15.51 0.40
N LEU A 8 2.67 -16.49 0.71
CA LEU A 8 1.26 -16.24 0.97
C LEU A 8 1.07 -15.39 2.24
N SER A 9 1.81 -15.67 3.31
CA SER A 9 1.78 -14.88 4.54
C SER A 9 2.17 -13.42 4.26
N ASP A 10 3.24 -13.19 3.51
CA ASP A 10 3.69 -11.84 3.15
C ASP A 10 2.64 -11.10 2.32
N LEU A 11 1.97 -11.80 1.38
CA LEU A 11 0.88 -11.22 0.59
C LEU A 11 -0.33 -10.87 1.47
N LEU A 12 -0.71 -11.74 2.40
CA LEU A 12 -1.82 -11.47 3.31
C LEU A 12 -1.51 -10.28 4.23
N VAL A 13 -0.28 -10.17 4.73
CA VAL A 13 0.16 -9.05 5.57
C VAL A 13 0.17 -7.75 4.78
N SER A 14 0.65 -7.76 3.53
CA SER A 14 0.56 -6.57 2.67
C SER A 14 -0.88 -6.19 2.33
N LEU A 15 -1.75 -7.16 2.04
CA LEU A 15 -3.16 -6.91 1.77
C LEU A 15 -3.84 -6.31 3.01
N LEU A 16 -3.55 -6.85 4.19
CA LEU A 16 -4.02 -6.30 5.46
C LEU A 16 -3.53 -4.87 5.67
N LEU A 17 -2.24 -4.60 5.42
CA LEU A 17 -1.67 -3.25 5.48
C LEU A 17 -2.41 -2.29 4.53
N GLY A 18 -2.70 -2.73 3.30
CA GLY A 18 -3.49 -1.98 2.32
C GLY A 18 -4.91 -1.71 2.80
N CYS A 19 -5.59 -2.68 3.40
CA CYS A 19 -6.92 -2.51 3.98
C CYS A 19 -6.93 -1.50 5.13
N VAL A 20 -5.94 -1.56 6.02
CA VAL A 20 -5.79 -0.60 7.12
C VAL A 20 -5.50 0.80 6.56
N PHE A 21 -4.65 0.90 5.53
CA PHE A 21 -4.32 2.16 4.88
C PHE A 21 -5.52 2.79 4.16
N LEU A 22 -6.35 1.97 3.51
CA LEU A 22 -7.64 2.40 2.96
C LEU A 22 -8.56 2.92 4.07
N GLY A 23 -8.67 2.20 5.18
CA GLY A 23 -9.44 2.61 6.35
C GLY A 23 -8.98 3.97 6.89
N GLN A 24 -7.69 4.25 6.92
CA GLN A 24 -7.14 5.55 7.31
C GLN A 24 -7.52 6.66 6.33
N GLY A 25 -7.41 6.41 5.02
CA GLY A 25 -7.83 7.37 3.99
C GLY A 25 -9.32 7.70 4.05
N LEU A 26 -10.17 6.74 4.43
CA LEU A 26 -11.59 6.94 4.70
C LEU A 26 -11.81 7.72 6.00
N LEU A 27 -11.08 7.38 7.07
CA LEU A 27 -11.17 8.06 8.37
C LEU A 27 -10.82 9.54 8.26
N VAL A 28 -9.83 9.90 7.44
CA VAL A 28 -9.48 11.30 7.13
C VAL A 28 -10.69 12.09 6.63
N SER A 29 -11.57 11.48 5.84
CA SER A 29 -12.80 12.14 5.36
C SER A 29 -13.82 12.43 6.47
N TYR A 30 -13.71 11.77 7.63
CA TYR A 30 -14.57 12.00 8.80
C TYR A 30 -13.99 13.00 9.81
N LEU A 31 -12.75 13.46 9.62
CA LEU A 31 -12.18 14.48 10.51
C LEU A 31 -12.82 15.85 10.26
N PRO A 32 -13.00 16.69 11.31
CA PRO A 32 -13.50 18.06 11.20
C PRO A 32 -12.45 19.03 10.65
N LEU A 33 -11.78 18.64 9.55
CA LEU A 33 -10.82 19.47 8.82
C LEU A 33 -11.52 20.12 7.61
N PRO A 34 -10.94 21.19 7.02
CA PRO A 34 -11.46 21.79 5.81
C PRO A 34 -11.63 20.76 4.70
N SER A 35 -12.80 20.71 4.06
CA SER A 35 -13.17 19.65 3.09
C SER A 35 -12.17 19.49 1.94
N PHE A 36 -11.52 20.58 1.52
CA PHE A 36 -10.47 20.56 0.51
C PHE A 36 -9.24 19.75 0.96
N ILE A 37 -8.80 19.93 2.20
CA ILE A 37 -7.63 19.22 2.76
C ILE A 37 -7.95 17.73 2.88
N CYS A 38 -9.16 17.39 3.38
CA CYS A 38 -9.59 15.99 3.45
C CYS A 38 -9.58 15.34 2.07
N SER A 39 -10.15 16.00 1.06
CA SER A 39 -10.20 15.46 -0.32
C SER A 39 -8.80 15.22 -0.89
N VAL A 40 -7.86 16.17 -0.71
CA VAL A 40 -6.47 16.01 -1.16
C VAL A 40 -5.77 14.87 -0.43
N VAL A 41 -5.92 14.78 0.88
CA VAL A 41 -5.28 13.72 1.68
C VAL A 41 -5.87 12.35 1.34
N SER A 42 -7.18 12.22 1.18
CA SER A 42 -7.82 10.98 0.74
C SER A 42 -7.41 10.59 -0.67
N PHE A 43 -7.25 11.56 -1.59
CA PHE A 43 -6.70 11.31 -2.93
C PHE A 43 -5.26 10.79 -2.86
N ILE A 44 -4.42 11.36 -2.00
CA ILE A 44 -3.04 10.90 -1.77
C ILE A 44 -3.03 9.47 -1.23
N HIS A 45 -3.86 9.15 -0.24
CA HIS A 45 -3.98 7.78 0.30
C HIS A 45 -4.42 6.79 -0.78
N LEU A 46 -5.45 7.15 -1.57
CA LEU A 46 -5.95 6.27 -2.63
C LEU A 46 -4.93 6.08 -3.76
N SER A 47 -4.19 7.14 -4.11
CA SER A 47 -3.06 7.04 -5.05
C SER A 47 -1.95 6.13 -4.55
N LEU A 48 -1.52 6.30 -3.31
CA LEU A 48 -0.51 5.44 -2.71
C LEU A 48 -0.97 3.98 -2.62
N LEU A 49 -2.24 3.74 -2.27
CA LEU A 49 -2.83 2.40 -2.22
C LEU A 49 -2.84 1.75 -3.61
N ASN A 50 -3.30 2.47 -4.63
CA ASN A 50 -3.33 1.99 -6.01
C ASN A 50 -1.94 1.63 -6.51
N SER A 51 -0.96 2.49 -6.21
CA SER A 51 0.44 2.22 -6.55
C SER A 51 0.98 1.01 -5.78
N MET A 52 0.77 0.92 -4.46
CA MET A 52 1.16 -0.24 -3.66
C MET A 52 0.65 -1.54 -4.27
N TYR A 53 -0.63 -1.56 -4.63
CA TYR A 53 -1.28 -2.75 -5.15
C TYR A 53 -0.70 -3.15 -6.50
N SER A 54 -0.41 -2.21 -7.41
CA SER A 54 0.24 -2.51 -8.69
C SER A 54 1.70 -2.98 -8.54
N PHE A 55 2.44 -2.44 -7.57
CA PHE A 55 3.84 -2.84 -7.31
C PHE A 55 3.94 -4.13 -6.49
N GLU A 56 2.92 -4.50 -5.73
CA GLU A 56 2.89 -5.76 -4.97
C GLU A 56 3.05 -6.98 -5.90
N TYR A 57 2.35 -7.00 -7.03
CA TYR A 57 2.48 -8.08 -8.02
C TYR A 57 3.91 -8.20 -8.55
N PHE A 58 4.60 -7.08 -8.69
CA PHE A 58 5.99 -7.03 -9.12
C PHE A 58 6.95 -7.46 -7.99
N TRP A 59 6.75 -6.99 -6.75
CA TRP A 59 7.61 -7.33 -5.62
C TRP A 59 7.43 -8.78 -5.16
N SER A 60 6.21 -9.30 -5.28
CA SER A 60 5.89 -10.70 -5.02
C SER A 60 6.62 -11.63 -6.00
N SER A 61 6.65 -11.27 -7.30
CA SER A 61 7.38 -12.06 -8.31
C SER A 61 8.90 -12.04 -8.12
N ARG A 62 9.46 -11.00 -7.48
CA ARG A 62 10.88 -10.91 -7.11
C ARG A 62 11.20 -11.32 -5.67
N SER A 63 10.24 -11.86 -4.93
CA SER A 63 10.41 -12.30 -3.53
C SER A 63 11.01 -11.22 -2.61
N VAL A 64 10.68 -9.95 -2.84
CA VAL A 64 11.17 -8.84 -2.02
C VAL A 64 10.48 -8.89 -0.65
N LEU A 65 11.21 -8.83 0.46
CA LEU A 65 10.64 -8.84 1.81
C LEU A 65 9.75 -7.61 2.07
N LEU A 66 8.62 -7.82 2.77
CA LEU A 66 7.60 -6.80 3.04
C LEU A 66 8.17 -5.50 3.66
N HIS A 67 9.04 -5.61 4.66
CA HIS A 67 9.66 -4.45 5.29
C HIS A 67 10.46 -3.58 4.32
N LYS A 68 11.18 -4.19 3.36
CA LYS A 68 11.93 -3.46 2.32
C LYS A 68 11.00 -2.78 1.32
N ARG A 69 9.79 -3.30 1.11
CA ARG A 69 8.79 -2.67 0.24
C ARG A 69 8.29 -1.37 0.87
N ILE A 70 7.93 -1.42 2.16
CA ILE A 70 7.44 -0.26 2.92
C ILE A 70 8.52 0.82 3.02
N GLU A 71 9.74 0.45 3.43
CA GLU A 71 10.86 1.39 3.56
C GLU A 71 11.15 2.11 2.23
N ARG A 72 11.11 1.38 1.11
CA ARG A 72 11.28 1.98 -0.22
C ARG A 72 10.12 2.87 -0.61
N LEU A 73 8.90 2.50 -0.22
CA LEU A 73 7.72 3.27 -0.52
C LEU A 73 7.70 4.59 0.25
N GLU A 74 8.14 4.59 1.50
CA GLU A 74 8.36 5.81 2.30
C GLU A 74 9.52 6.64 1.74
N ALA A 75 10.59 6.01 1.27
CA ALA A 75 11.73 6.72 0.67
C ALA A 75 11.38 7.42 -0.66
N TYR A 76 10.50 6.83 -1.48
CA TYR A 76 10.11 7.37 -2.79
C TYR A 76 8.61 7.70 -2.88
N LEU A 77 8.04 8.15 -1.77
CA LEU A 77 6.62 8.48 -1.63
C LEU A 77 6.05 9.37 -2.76
N PRO A 78 6.69 10.49 -3.18
CA PRO A 78 6.14 11.32 -4.26
C PRO A 78 6.13 10.62 -5.63
N TYR A 79 7.05 9.68 -5.88
CA TYR A 79 7.05 8.87 -7.10
C TYR A 79 5.83 7.94 -7.13
N PHE A 80 5.55 7.26 -6.02
CA PHE A 80 4.40 6.37 -5.91
C PHE A 80 3.06 7.13 -5.94
N ILE A 81 2.99 8.33 -5.34
CA ILE A 81 1.83 9.23 -5.50
C ILE A 81 1.64 9.59 -6.97
N GLY A 82 2.71 9.99 -7.67
CA GLY A 82 2.62 10.35 -9.09
C GLY A 82 2.23 9.16 -9.97
N PHE A 83 2.73 7.96 -9.63
CA PHE A 83 2.40 6.73 -10.34
C PHE A 83 0.94 6.34 -10.14
N GLY A 84 0.40 6.37 -8.92
CA GLY A 84 -0.99 5.98 -8.65
C GLY A 84 -2.04 7.03 -9.00
N ALA A 85 -1.65 8.31 -9.11
CA ALA A 85 -2.59 9.41 -9.26
C ALA A 85 -3.47 9.33 -10.52
N PRO A 86 -2.96 8.96 -11.72
CA PRO A 86 -3.79 8.84 -12.91
C PRO A 86 -4.83 7.72 -12.76
N LEU A 87 -4.47 6.59 -12.12
CA LEU A 87 -5.44 5.51 -11.84
C LEU A 87 -6.50 5.99 -10.86
N THR A 88 -6.10 6.64 -9.77
CA THR A 88 -7.04 7.22 -8.81
C THR A 88 -7.98 8.20 -9.47
N PHE A 89 -7.46 9.14 -10.26
CA PHE A 89 -8.26 10.16 -10.94
C PHE A 89 -9.33 9.54 -11.84
N VAL A 90 -8.95 8.53 -12.63
CA VAL A 90 -9.86 7.83 -13.55
C VAL A 90 -10.87 6.99 -12.77
N SER A 91 -10.47 6.38 -11.65
CA SER A 91 -11.35 5.62 -10.75
C SER A 91 -12.24 6.49 -9.84
N THR A 92 -12.03 7.80 -9.78
CA THR A 92 -12.88 8.72 -9.00
C THR A 92 -13.68 9.69 -9.89
N LEU A 93 -13.63 9.52 -11.22
CA LEU A 93 -14.26 10.43 -12.18
C LEU A 93 -15.79 10.35 -12.13
N SER A 94 -16.35 9.19 -11.76
CA SER A 94 -17.79 8.96 -11.72
C SER A 94 -18.31 8.88 -10.29
N ASN A 95 -19.59 9.20 -10.11
CA ASN A 95 -20.28 9.01 -8.83
C ASN A 95 -20.78 7.56 -8.63
N ASN A 96 -20.69 6.71 -9.67
CA ASN A 96 -21.16 5.34 -9.62
C ASN A 96 -20.04 4.40 -9.15
N PHE A 97 -20.21 3.77 -7.99
CA PHE A 97 -19.24 2.81 -7.43
C PHE A 97 -18.92 1.66 -8.40
N LEU A 98 -19.93 1.09 -9.06
CA LEU A 98 -19.74 0.01 -10.03
C LEU A 98 -18.97 0.46 -11.27
N LEU A 99 -19.20 1.69 -11.74
CA LEU A 99 -18.46 2.24 -12.87
C LEU A 99 -17.01 2.47 -12.50
N ASN A 100 -16.76 3.09 -11.34
CA ASN A 100 -15.43 3.31 -10.79
C ASN A 100 -14.65 1.99 -10.61
N GLY A 101 -15.31 0.94 -10.10
CA GLY A 101 -14.73 -0.39 -9.97
C GLY A 101 -14.42 -1.05 -11.31
N SER A 102 -15.29 -0.89 -12.31
CA SER A 102 -15.09 -1.43 -13.67
C SER A 102 -13.94 -0.72 -14.39
N VAL A 103 -13.89 0.61 -14.28
CA VAL A 103 -12.82 1.45 -14.81
C VAL A 103 -11.49 1.10 -14.12
N PHE A 104 -11.50 1.01 -12.80
CA PHE A 104 -10.35 0.53 -12.03
C PHE A 104 -9.86 -0.82 -12.54
N GLY A 105 -10.74 -1.82 -12.62
CA GLY A 105 -10.39 -3.17 -13.10
C GLY A 105 -9.86 -3.22 -14.53
N THR A 106 -10.25 -2.26 -15.38
CA THR A 106 -9.77 -2.17 -16.77
C THR A 106 -8.36 -1.58 -16.84
N PHE A 107 -8.08 -0.50 -16.08
CA PHE A 107 -6.78 0.16 -16.11
C PHE A 107 -5.76 -0.50 -15.18
N PHE A 108 -6.20 -1.15 -14.10
CA PHE A 108 -5.33 -1.75 -13.11
C PHE A 108 -4.27 -2.73 -13.68
N PRO A 109 -4.60 -3.63 -14.63
CA PRO A 109 -3.61 -4.48 -15.30
C PRO A 109 -2.52 -3.70 -16.05
N LEU A 110 -2.85 -2.55 -16.65
CA LEU A 110 -1.87 -1.69 -17.33
C LEU A 110 -0.89 -1.09 -16.33
N PHE A 111 -1.36 -0.71 -15.14
CA PHE A 111 -0.51 -0.21 -14.06
C PHE A 111 0.38 -1.31 -13.48
N ILE A 112 -0.11 -2.56 -13.38
CA ILE A 112 0.74 -3.70 -13.04
C ILE A 112 1.88 -3.84 -14.07
N ILE A 113 1.58 -3.88 -15.37
CA ILE A 113 2.65 -4.02 -16.39
C ILE A 113 3.61 -2.82 -16.34
N SER A 114 3.10 -1.62 -16.10
CA SER A 114 3.93 -0.43 -15.95
C SER A 114 4.85 -0.50 -14.72
N SER A 115 4.45 -1.14 -13.64
CA SER A 115 5.29 -1.31 -12.44
C SER A 115 6.50 -2.22 -12.71
N TYR A 116 6.37 -3.20 -13.61
CA TYR A 116 7.48 -4.04 -14.09
C TYR A 116 8.50 -3.27 -14.94
N LYS A 117 8.06 -2.22 -15.65
CA LYS A 117 8.93 -1.36 -16.47
C LYS A 117 9.48 -0.15 -15.72
N ALA A 118 8.89 0.21 -14.59
CA ALA A 118 9.37 1.28 -13.74
C ALA A 118 10.83 0.98 -13.35
N SER A 119 11.76 1.86 -13.69
CA SER A 119 13.16 1.73 -13.28
C SER A 119 13.31 2.19 -11.83
N TRP A 120 12.73 1.41 -10.91
CA TRP A 120 12.80 1.65 -9.46
C TRP A 120 14.10 1.10 -8.85
N GLU A 121 14.85 0.26 -9.59
CA GLU A 121 16.14 -0.33 -9.17
C GLU A 121 17.35 0.61 -9.30
N LYS A 122 17.26 1.70 -10.08
CA LYS A 122 18.38 2.61 -10.33
C LYS A 122 18.04 4.02 -9.87
N PRO A 123 18.41 4.44 -8.65
CA PRO A 123 18.36 5.83 -8.29
C PRO A 123 19.34 6.57 -9.20
N LYS A 124 18.85 7.33 -10.17
CA LYS A 124 19.67 8.36 -10.83
C LYS A 124 19.87 9.47 -9.81
N ASP A 125 21.00 9.44 -9.09
CA ASP A 125 21.61 10.54 -8.33
C ASP A 125 20.71 11.72 -7.94
N PHE A 126 19.57 11.45 -7.31
CA PHE A 126 18.73 12.51 -6.77
C PHE A 126 19.29 12.84 -5.39
N ARG A 127 20.26 13.75 -5.38
CA ARG A 127 20.89 14.34 -4.18
C ARG A 127 19.91 15.17 -3.35
N ARG A 128 18.73 14.65 -3.04
CA ARG A 128 17.80 15.23 -2.06
C ARG A 128 17.13 14.07 -1.34
N PRO A 129 17.49 13.77 -0.08
CA PRO A 129 16.66 12.92 0.74
C PRO A 129 15.30 13.62 0.84
N THR A 130 14.29 13.09 0.17
CA THR A 130 12.91 13.46 0.49
C THR A 130 12.72 13.15 1.98
N PRO A 131 12.12 14.06 2.76
CA PRO A 131 11.86 13.78 4.16
C PRO A 131 11.06 12.48 4.26
N VAL A 132 11.53 11.53 5.05
CA VAL A 132 10.82 10.28 5.33
C VAL A 132 9.53 10.64 6.08
N ILE A 133 8.42 10.72 5.34
CA ILE A 133 7.10 10.95 5.93
C ILE A 133 6.55 9.56 6.25
N ASN A 134 6.48 9.29 7.54
CA ASN A 134 6.03 8.04 8.15
C ASN A 134 4.50 7.83 8.03
N ILE A 135 3.94 8.03 6.84
CA ILE A 135 2.50 7.97 6.59
C ILE A 135 1.95 6.54 6.77
N PHE A 136 2.81 5.53 6.66
CA PHE A 136 2.46 4.13 6.88
C PHE A 136 2.65 3.66 8.32
N THR A 137 3.27 4.46 9.20
CA THR A 137 3.48 4.09 10.61
C THR A 137 2.19 3.73 11.35
N PRO A 138 1.08 4.50 11.25
CA PRO A 138 -0.15 4.12 11.95
C PRO A 138 -0.75 2.83 11.35
N SER A 139 -0.58 2.57 10.05
CA SER A 139 -1.10 1.34 9.42
C SER A 139 -0.26 0.14 9.86
N ARG A 140 1.07 0.31 9.89
CA ARG A 140 2.04 -0.70 10.31
C ARG A 140 1.82 -1.11 11.76
N LEU A 141 1.55 -0.16 12.66
CA LEU A 141 1.28 -0.46 14.07
C LEU A 141 0.02 -1.34 14.23
N VAL A 142 -1.04 -1.07 13.46
CA VAL A 142 -2.26 -1.87 13.48
C VAL A 142 -2.01 -3.25 12.86
N THR A 143 -1.29 -3.32 11.74
CA THR A 143 -0.94 -4.58 11.07
C THR A 143 -0.07 -5.46 11.97
N ASP A 144 0.98 -4.91 12.57
CA ASP A 144 1.87 -5.62 13.50
C ASP A 144 1.09 -6.06 14.76
N GLY A 145 0.19 -5.21 15.27
CA GLY A 145 -0.70 -5.55 16.37
C GLY A 145 -1.61 -6.75 16.06
N PHE A 146 -2.20 -6.76 14.86
CA PHE A 146 -3.05 -7.87 14.40
C PHE A 146 -2.25 -9.17 14.20
N VAL A 147 -1.07 -9.09 13.58
CA VAL A 147 -0.17 -10.24 13.41
C VAL A 147 0.26 -10.81 14.76
N ASN A 148 0.59 -9.95 15.72
CA ASN A 148 0.96 -10.37 17.08
C ASN A 148 -0.23 -10.98 17.83
N PHE A 149 -1.44 -10.44 17.67
CA PHE A 149 -2.65 -11.00 18.26
C PHE A 149 -2.93 -12.43 17.76
N PHE A 150 -2.88 -12.65 16.44
CA PHE A 150 -3.09 -13.99 15.87
C PHE A 150 -1.95 -14.96 16.19
N SER A 151 -0.71 -14.47 16.21
CA SER A 151 0.44 -15.28 16.63
C SER A 151 0.33 -15.71 18.10
N GLY A 152 -0.23 -14.86 18.97
CA GLY A 152 -0.55 -15.19 20.37
C GLY A 152 -1.70 -16.18 20.53
N MET A 153 -2.65 -16.23 19.60
CA MET A 153 -3.73 -17.22 19.59
C MET A 153 -3.29 -18.59 19.04
N VAL A 154 -2.39 -18.61 18.06
CA VAL A 154 -1.92 -19.83 17.39
C VAL A 154 -0.82 -20.54 18.20
N VAL A 155 -0.07 -19.80 19.02
CA VAL A 155 0.91 -20.38 19.95
C VAL A 155 0.30 -20.43 21.35
N PRO A 156 -0.29 -21.57 21.79
CA PRO A 156 -0.51 -21.77 23.20
C PRO A 156 0.87 -21.77 23.87
N GLN A 157 0.99 -21.06 24.99
CA GLN A 157 2.16 -21.09 25.88
C GLN A 157 2.50 -22.55 26.21
N ARG A 158 3.35 -23.19 25.41
CA ARG A 158 3.93 -24.49 25.77
C ARG A 158 5.03 -24.21 26.77
N GLY A 159 4.63 -24.23 28.04
CA GLY A 159 5.42 -24.34 29.26
C GLY A 159 6.87 -23.87 29.18
N ARG A 160 7.14 -22.68 29.69
CA ARG A 160 8.41 -22.47 30.40
C ARG A 160 8.31 -23.21 31.72
N SER A 161 8.90 -24.41 31.74
CA SER A 161 9.33 -25.09 32.95
C SER A 161 10.50 -24.36 33.60
#